data_AF-A0A1M3KH28-F1
#
_entry.id   AF-A0A1M3KH28-F1
#
_cell.length_a   1.000
_cell.length_b   1.000
_cell.length_c   1.000
_cell.angle_alpha   90.00
_cell.angle_beta   90.00
_cell.angle_gamma   90.00
#
_symmetry.space_group_name_H-M   'P 1'
#
loop_
_entity.id
_entity.type
_entity.pdbx_description
1 polymer ?
#
loop_
_entity_poly.entity_id
_entity_poly.type
_entity_poly.pdbx_seq_one_letter_code
_entity_poly.pdbx_strand_id
1 'polypeptide(L)'
;MMMGYWYGGLGWIGMVINLVISVALIIGVVFLVIWIVKRLSNNNSGRTLNNVVLPVEIAKERYAKGEITREEYQKLLADLGTG
;
A
#
# COMPACT_ATOMS: atom_id res chain seq x y z
N MET A 1 -11.25 44.83 34.86
CA MET A 1 -10.49 44.13 33.80
C MET A 1 -9.48 43.20 34.47
N MET A 2 -9.86 41.94 34.70
CA MET A 2 -9.01 40.91 35.32
C MET A 2 -9.26 39.57 34.61
N MET A 3 -9.06 39.54 33.28
CA MET A 3 -9.22 38.31 32.48
C MET A 3 -7.91 37.88 31.79
N GLY A 4 -6.78 38.54 32.09
CA GLY A 4 -5.51 38.31 31.39
C GLY A 4 -4.58 37.27 32.02
N TYR A 5 -4.81 36.86 33.28
CA TYR A 5 -3.85 36.02 34.02
C TYR A 5 -4.09 34.51 33.86
N TRP A 6 -5.20 34.09 33.25
CA TRP A 6 -5.48 32.68 32.92
C TRP A 6 -4.83 32.25 31.60
N TYR A 7 -4.56 33.20 30.70
CA TYR A 7 -4.01 32.95 29.36
C TYR A 7 -2.50 32.65 29.33
N GLY A 8 -1.75 33.01 30.38
CA GLY A 8 -0.30 32.80 30.43
C GLY A 8 0.11 31.34 30.68
N GLY A 9 -0.67 30.61 31.49
CA GLY A 9 -0.41 29.20 31.82
C GLY A 9 -1.12 28.20 30.92
N LEU A 10 -2.12 28.62 30.13
CA LEU A 10 -2.83 27.76 29.19
C LEU A 10 -2.41 27.96 27.73
N GLY A 11 -1.64 29.00 27.42
CA GLY A 11 -1.16 29.26 26.07
C GLY A 11 -0.21 28.17 25.54
N TRP A 12 0.71 27.68 26.38
CA TRP A 12 1.64 26.61 25.99
C TRP A 12 0.94 25.26 25.82
N ILE A 13 -0.01 24.95 26.70
CA ILE A 13 -0.88 23.76 26.59
C ILE A 13 -1.77 23.85 25.35
N GLY A 14 -2.35 25.02 25.07
CA GLY A 14 -3.12 25.25 23.85
C GLY A 14 -2.29 25.06 22.58
N MET A 15 -1.03 25.50 22.59
CA MET A 15 -0.10 25.32 21.47
C MET A 15 0.23 23.85 21.23
N VAL A 16 0.51 23.09 22.30
CA VAL A 16 0.78 21.64 22.20
C VAL A 16 -0.46 20.90 21.71
N ILE A 17 -1.64 21.19 22.26
CA ILE A 17 -2.90 20.58 21.83
C ILE A 17 -3.16 20.86 20.35
N ASN A 18 -2.96 22.10 19.90
CA ASN A 18 -3.15 22.47 18.49
C ASN A 18 -2.20 21.67 17.57
N LEU A 19 -0.92 21.56 17.95
CA LEU A 19 0.08 20.79 17.21
C LEU A 19 -0.30 19.30 17.15
N VAL A 20 -0.71 18.72 18.27
CA VAL A 20 -1.18 17.33 18.34
C VAL A 20 -2.40 17.11 17.46
N ILE A 21 -3.36 18.03 17.44
CA ILE A 21 -4.55 17.96 16.57
C ILE A 21 -4.14 18.02 15.10
N SER A 22 -3.23 18.92 14.71
CA SER A 22 -2.74 19.00 13.33
C SER A 22 -2.03 17.73 12.90
N VAL A 23 -1.17 17.16 13.75
CA VAL A 23 -0.48 15.89 13.48
C VAL A 23 -1.47 14.73 13.42
N ALA A 24 -2.44 14.67 14.34
CA ALA A 24 -3.48 13.66 14.35
C ALA A 24 -4.35 13.73 13.08
N LEU A 25 -4.63 14.93 12.56
CA LEU A 25 -5.37 15.11 11.32
C LEU A 25 -4.60 14.54 10.13
N ILE A 26 -3.29 14.79 10.04
CA ILE A 26 -2.43 14.23 8.99
C ILE A 26 -2.38 12.70 9.08
N ILE A 27 -2.16 12.16 10.29
CA ILE A 27 -2.14 10.70 10.53
C ILE A 27 -3.48 10.09 10.16
N GLY A 28 -4.60 10.75 10.52
CA GLY A 28 -5.95 10.30 10.18
C GLY A 28 -6.17 10.19 8.67
N VAL A 29 -5.72 11.18 7.90
CA VAL A 29 -5.79 11.15 6.42
C VAL A 29 -4.92 10.04 5.85
N VAL A 30 -3.67 9.93 6.29
CA VAL A 30 -2.74 8.87 5.82
C VAL A 30 -3.30 7.49 6.14
N PHE A 31 -3.82 7.30 7.36
CA PHE A 31 -4.45 6.06 7.77
C PHE A 31 -5.68 5.73 6.93
N LEU A 32 -6.52 6.72 6.62
CA LEU A 32 -7.69 6.56 5.76
C LEU A 32 -7.29 6.11 4.36
N VAL A 33 -6.28 6.74 3.76
CA VAL A 33 -5.75 6.37 2.44
C VAL A 33 -5.20 4.93 2.47
N ILE A 34 -4.37 4.59 3.46
CA ILE A 34 -3.83 3.24 3.60
C ILE A 34 -4.96 2.23 3.79
N TRP A 35 -5.97 2.55 4.60
CA TRP A 35 -7.12 1.68 4.84
C TRP A 35 -7.95 1.46 3.58
N ILE A 36 -8.20 2.50 2.79
CA ILE A 36 -8.91 2.41 1.50
C ILE A 36 -8.11 1.57 0.50
N VAL A 37 -6.82 1.86 0.34
CA VAL A 37 -5.94 1.09 -0.56
C VAL A 37 -5.86 -0.37 -0.12
N LYS A 38 -5.71 -0.63 1.18
CA LYS A 38 -5.68 -2.00 1.72
C LYS A 38 -7.02 -2.70 1.56
N ARG A 39 -8.15 -2.00 1.68
CA ARG A 39 -9.49 -2.57 1.44
C ARG A 39 -9.74 -2.89 -0.03
N LEU A 40 -9.36 -1.99 -0.93
CA LEU A 40 -9.39 -2.22 -2.39
C LEU A 40 -8.42 -3.35 -2.79
N SER A 41 -7.25 -3.41 -2.15
CA SER A 41 -6.26 -4.47 -2.34
C SER A 41 -6.72 -5.80 -1.75
N ASN A 42 -7.49 -5.80 -0.65
CA ASN A 42 -8.03 -7.01 -0.03
C ASN A 42 -9.27 -7.54 -0.76
N ASN A 43 -10.01 -6.68 -1.47
CA ASN A 43 -10.94 -7.12 -2.52
C ASN A 43 -10.21 -7.64 -3.78
N ASN A 44 -8.91 -7.37 -3.89
CA ASN A 44 -7.98 -7.98 -4.85
C ASN A 44 -7.07 -9.01 -4.15
N SER A 45 -7.53 -9.68 -3.08
CA SER A 45 -6.84 -10.85 -2.49
C SER A 45 -6.72 -12.06 -3.44
N GLY A 46 -6.89 -11.87 -4.75
CA GLY A 46 -6.37 -12.75 -5.79
C GLY A 46 -4.93 -12.42 -6.25
N ARG A 47 -4.22 -11.46 -5.62
CA ARG A 47 -2.86 -11.05 -6.05
C ARG A 47 -1.71 -11.44 -5.12
N THR A 48 -1.86 -12.55 -4.39
CA THR A 48 -0.70 -13.41 -4.10
C THR A 48 -0.19 -14.13 -5.36
N LEU A 49 -0.87 -13.97 -6.50
CA LEU A 49 -0.41 -14.40 -7.81
C LEU A 49 0.50 -13.39 -8.52
N ASN A 50 0.74 -12.18 -8.01
CA ASN A 50 1.51 -11.18 -8.77
C ASN A 50 3.01 -11.48 -8.90
N ASN A 51 3.60 -12.34 -8.06
CA ASN A 51 4.98 -12.79 -8.28
C ASN A 51 5.08 -13.97 -9.26
N VAL A 52 3.99 -14.69 -9.51
CA VAL A 52 3.93 -15.85 -10.43
C VAL A 52 3.32 -15.47 -11.79
N VAL A 53 2.40 -14.50 -11.81
CA VAL A 53 1.81 -13.96 -13.04
C VAL A 53 2.86 -13.22 -13.86
N LEU A 54 3.76 -12.45 -13.23
CA LEU A 54 4.86 -11.79 -13.93
C LEU A 54 5.71 -12.78 -14.77
N PRO A 55 6.24 -13.89 -14.22
CA PRO A 55 7.03 -14.83 -15.02
C PRO A 55 6.22 -15.59 -16.08
N VAL A 56 4.96 -15.98 -15.81
CA VAL A 56 4.12 -16.64 -16.82
C VAL A 56 3.75 -15.69 -17.96
N GLU A 57 3.42 -14.44 -17.66
CA GLU A 57 3.01 -13.42 -18.62
C GLU A 57 4.21 -12.99 -19.50
N ILE A 58 5.41 -12.86 -18.92
CA ILE A 58 6.66 -12.66 -19.65
C ILE A 58 6.99 -13.86 -20.55
N ALA A 59 6.83 -15.09 -20.05
CA ALA A 59 7.07 -16.30 -20.83
C ALA A 59 6.11 -16.44 -22.01
N LYS A 60 4.82 -16.08 -21.81
CA LYS A 60 3.79 -16.10 -22.86
C LYS A 60 4.07 -15.07 -23.95
N GLU A 61 4.54 -13.87 -23.60
CA GLU A 61 4.90 -12.84 -24.57
C GLU A 61 6.07 -13.27 -25.46
N ARG A 62 7.10 -13.89 -24.89
CA ARG A 62 8.27 -14.39 -25.65
C ARG A 62 7.96 -15.64 -26.47
N TYR A 63 7.06 -16.50 -25.98
CA TYR A 63 6.55 -17.63 -26.75
C TYR A 63 5.76 -17.15 -27.98
N ALA A 64 4.93 -16.12 -27.84
CA ALA A 64 4.20 -15.52 -28.97
C ALA A 64 5.14 -14.83 -29.98
N LYS A 65 6.26 -14.29 -29.52
CA LYS A 65 7.35 -13.78 -30.37
C LYS A 65 8.19 -14.90 -31.00
N GLY A 66 7.99 -16.15 -30.61
CA GLY A 66 8.75 -17.32 -31.10
C GLY A 66 10.18 -17.42 -30.55
N GLU A 67 10.52 -16.62 -29.53
CA GLU A 67 11.86 -16.59 -28.92
C GLU A 67 12.09 -17.74 -27.92
N ILE A 68 11.01 -18.39 -27.47
CA ILE A 68 11.03 -19.50 -26.51
C ILE A 68 10.28 -20.69 -27.12
N THR A 69 10.84 -21.88 -26.99
CA THR A 69 10.24 -23.10 -27.57
C THR A 69 9.20 -23.69 -26.62
N ARG A 70 8.22 -24.45 -27.13
CA ARG A 70 7.12 -25.04 -26.34
C ARG A 70 7.61 -25.84 -25.12
N GLU A 71 8.78 -26.48 -25.21
CA GLU A 71 9.32 -27.27 -24.09
C GLU A 71 9.76 -26.39 -22.91
N GLU A 72 10.36 -25.24 -23.17
CA GLU A 72 10.79 -24.29 -22.12
C GLU A 72 9.59 -23.64 -21.43
N TYR A 73 8.54 -23.30 -22.21
CA TYR A 73 7.28 -22.79 -21.66
C TYR A 73 6.61 -23.81 -20.73
N GLN A 74 6.62 -25.10 -21.09
CA GLN A 74 6.07 -26.16 -20.23
C GLN A 74 6.87 -26.36 -18.94
N LYS A 75 8.21 -26.26 -19.00
CA LYS A 75 9.05 -26.34 -17.80
C LYS A 75 8.76 -25.21 -16.82
N LEU A 76 8.64 -23.97 -17.33
CA LEU A 76 8.27 -22.81 -16.52
C LEU A 76 6.90 -22.99 -15.87
N LEU A 77 5.89 -23.50 -16.60
CA LEU A 77 4.57 -23.77 -16.03
C LEU A 77 4.59 -24.86 -14.96
N ALA A 78 5.37 -25.92 -15.15
CA ALA A 78 5.48 -27.01 -14.18
C ALA A 78 6.20 -26.57 -12.88
N ASP A 79 7.24 -25.75 -13.01
CA ASP A 79 8.01 -25.22 -11.89
C ASP A 79 7.18 -24.20 -11.08
N LEU A 80 6.42 -23.35 -11.77
CA LEU A 80 5.56 -22.33 -11.15
C LEU A 80 4.24 -22.89 -10.58
N GLY A 81 3.80 -24.07 -11.01
CA GLY A 81 2.60 -24.75 -10.51
C GLY A 81 2.83 -25.62 -9.26
N THR A 82 4.07 -25.78 -8.82
CA THR A 82 4.47 -26.69 -7.73
C THR A 82 4.95 -25.96 -6.45
N GLY A 83 4.55 -24.70 -6.26
CA GLY A 83 4.88 -23.89 -5.07
C GLY A 83 3.70 -23.64 -4.14
#